data_AF-A0A1S2FV47-F1
#
_entry.id   AF-A0A1S2FV47-F1
#
_cell.length_a   1.000
_cell.length_b   1.000
_cell.length_c   1.000
_cell.angle_alpha   90.00
_cell.angle_beta   90.00
_cell.angle_gamma   90.00
#
_symmetry.space_group_name_H-M   'P 1'
#
loop_
_entity.id
_entity.type
_entity.pdbx_description
1 polymer ?
#
loop_
_entity_poly.entity_id
_entity_poly.type
_entity_poly.pdbx_seq_one_letter_code
_entity_poly.pdbx_strand_id
1 'polypeptide(L)'
;MKLSALKKVRLANMMTQTAVAEAMGVSQPNYQRWESGAASIPKSKQAKLAKILNSTVDEILGNPRPFDNLGIHDEISDENTYFGEIAFHFRSGKGLLFPITEAERSRLHYRLNSKGDFIVVESLDNRIAFIRRASIQDVYLSSEAFDTFGPEKYKDWLGLDRIEDEEWLVIENIECLEYVKDLISEEKVKNYVKKILLTEEELDALIEQDHIKKEDREKVKRDASKQLKKLYARATEIQWQFTNGKMRREPMFEDRKLYEAFSCLEIDPEDADEIIYLPTEGYHRTIFINTSELDYIFIPAHKFNYGRLESLEEELGE
;
A
#
# COMPACT_ATOMS: atom_id res chain seq x y z
N MET A 1 10.62 -11.95 9.98
CA MET A 1 9.98 -12.88 9.02
C MET A 1 10.47 -12.54 7.62
N LYS A 2 10.99 -13.47 6.79
CA LYS A 2 11.36 -13.10 5.41
C LYS A 2 10.11 -12.98 4.53
N LEU A 3 9.92 -11.87 3.84
CA LEU A 3 8.71 -11.54 3.08
C LEU A 3 8.89 -11.87 1.58
N SER A 4 9.12 -13.14 1.25
CA SER A 4 9.25 -13.52 -0.16
C SER A 4 7.90 -13.48 -0.88
N ALA A 5 7.93 -13.21 -2.19
CA ALA A 5 6.73 -13.18 -3.01
C ALA A 5 5.95 -14.51 -2.94
N LEU A 6 6.64 -15.65 -2.98
CA LEU A 6 6.04 -16.97 -2.81
C LEU A 6 5.28 -17.10 -1.48
N LYS A 7 5.89 -16.63 -0.38
CA LYS A 7 5.27 -16.67 0.94
C LYS A 7 4.03 -15.78 1.00
N LYS A 8 4.11 -14.56 0.47
CA LYS A 8 2.98 -13.61 0.39
C LYS A 8 1.79 -14.23 -0.36
N VAL A 9 2.05 -14.82 -1.53
CA VAL A 9 1.04 -15.49 -2.35
C VAL A 9 0.43 -16.69 -1.62
N ARG A 10 1.26 -17.50 -0.94
CA ARG A 10 0.77 -18.65 -0.16
C ARG A 10 -0.17 -18.22 0.95
N LEU A 11 0.24 -17.25 1.77
CA LEU A 11 -0.55 -16.74 2.88
C LEU A 11 -1.87 -16.14 2.40
N ALA A 12 -1.85 -15.37 1.31
CA ALA A 12 -3.06 -14.83 0.69
C ALA A 12 -4.05 -15.91 0.20
N ASN A 13 -3.58 -17.13 -0.04
CA ASN A 13 -4.41 -18.28 -0.39
C ASN A 13 -4.77 -19.17 0.82
N MET A 14 -4.46 -18.74 2.05
CA MET A 14 -4.76 -19.48 3.29
C MET A 14 -4.17 -20.90 3.35
N MET A 15 -2.98 -21.11 2.75
CA MET A 15 -2.35 -22.42 2.69
C MET A 15 -1.15 -22.53 3.63
N THR A 16 -1.00 -23.68 4.31
CA THR A 16 0.23 -24.01 5.05
C THR A 16 1.34 -24.47 4.10
N GLN A 17 2.61 -24.31 4.49
CA GLN A 17 3.77 -24.87 3.81
C GLN A 17 3.62 -26.38 3.60
N THR A 18 3.08 -27.10 4.58
CA THR A 18 2.83 -28.55 4.48
C THR A 18 1.83 -28.87 3.38
N ALA A 19 0.69 -28.16 3.34
CA ALA A 19 -0.33 -28.37 2.32
C ALA A 19 0.20 -28.11 0.90
N VAL A 20 0.97 -27.02 0.71
CA VAL A 20 1.58 -26.72 -0.59
C VAL A 20 2.65 -27.76 -0.96
N ALA A 21 3.48 -28.18 -0.01
CA ALA A 21 4.51 -29.19 -0.24
C ALA A 21 3.92 -30.54 -0.68
N GLU A 22 2.85 -30.98 0.00
CA GLU A 22 2.09 -32.19 -0.34
C GLU A 22 1.49 -32.10 -1.75
N ALA A 23 0.79 -31.00 -2.06
CA ALA A 23 0.22 -30.77 -3.40
C ALA A 23 1.31 -30.73 -4.50
N MET A 24 2.48 -30.21 -4.18
CA MET A 24 3.64 -30.17 -5.06
C MET A 24 4.36 -31.52 -5.20
N GLY A 25 4.17 -32.46 -4.26
CA GLY A 25 4.90 -33.72 -4.19
C GLY A 25 6.36 -33.50 -3.80
N VAL A 26 6.62 -32.59 -2.86
CA VAL A 26 7.95 -32.30 -2.29
C VAL A 26 7.90 -32.36 -0.77
N SER A 27 9.06 -32.46 -0.12
CA SER A 27 9.12 -32.34 1.34
C SER A 27 8.89 -30.89 1.78
N GLN A 28 8.25 -30.69 2.93
CA GLN A 28 8.05 -29.37 3.54
C GLN A 28 9.38 -28.58 3.69
N PRO A 29 10.50 -29.17 4.17
CA PRO A 29 11.78 -28.44 4.21
C PRO A 29 12.27 -27.99 2.83
N ASN A 30 11.99 -28.75 1.77
CA ASN A 30 12.35 -28.34 0.42
C ASN A 30 11.51 -27.15 -0.07
N TYR A 31 10.22 -27.12 0.27
CA TYR A 31 9.35 -25.98 -0.02
C TYR A 31 9.75 -24.72 0.78
N GLN A 32 10.05 -24.88 2.07
CA GLN A 32 10.54 -23.80 2.93
C GLN A 32 11.83 -23.14 2.38
N ARG A 33 12.73 -23.94 1.77
CA ARG A 33 13.93 -23.42 1.09
C ARG A 33 13.59 -22.53 -0.10
N TRP A 34 12.48 -22.78 -0.80
CA TRP A 34 11.99 -21.88 -1.85
C TRP A 34 11.47 -20.57 -1.24
N GLU A 35 10.66 -20.63 -0.19
CA GLU A 35 10.12 -19.42 0.46
C GLU A 35 11.20 -18.54 1.11
N SER A 36 12.21 -19.14 1.71
CA SER A 36 13.35 -18.42 2.31
C SER A 36 14.34 -17.89 1.27
N GLY A 37 14.21 -18.28 0.00
CA GLY A 37 15.18 -17.97 -1.06
C GLY A 37 16.50 -18.73 -0.93
N ALA A 38 16.59 -19.73 -0.04
CA ALA A 38 17.76 -20.61 0.08
C ALA A 38 17.91 -21.61 -1.10
N ALA A 39 16.86 -21.74 -1.92
CA ALA A 39 16.88 -22.45 -3.19
C ALA A 39 15.90 -21.80 -4.17
N SER A 40 16.23 -21.78 -5.46
CA SER A 40 15.31 -21.31 -6.50
C SER A 40 14.22 -22.34 -6.81
N ILE A 41 13.05 -21.87 -7.24
CA ILE A 41 11.96 -22.74 -7.70
C ILE A 41 12.36 -23.30 -9.08
N PRO A 42 12.48 -24.63 -9.26
CA PRO A 42 12.82 -25.21 -10.55
C PRO A 42 11.82 -24.81 -11.64
N LYS A 43 12.29 -24.43 -12.83
CA LYS A 43 11.42 -24.00 -13.96
C LYS A 43 10.29 -25.01 -14.26
N SER A 44 10.59 -26.31 -14.20
CA SER A 44 9.62 -27.38 -14.41
C SER A 44 8.51 -27.45 -13.36
N LYS A 45 8.67 -26.79 -12.21
CA LYS A 45 7.72 -26.77 -11.08
C LYS A 45 6.94 -25.46 -10.98
N GLN A 46 7.39 -24.38 -11.61
CA GLN A 46 6.79 -23.05 -11.49
C GLN A 46 5.32 -23.02 -11.94
N ALA A 47 5.01 -23.54 -13.12
CA ALA A 47 3.63 -23.56 -13.63
C ALA A 47 2.66 -24.37 -12.74
N LYS A 48 3.13 -25.49 -12.18
CA LYS A 48 2.33 -26.31 -11.25
C LYS A 48 2.08 -25.55 -9.94
N LEU A 49 3.11 -24.90 -9.40
CA LEU A 49 3.03 -24.14 -8.15
C LEU A 49 2.10 -22.94 -8.29
N ALA A 50 2.25 -22.16 -9.36
CA ALA A 50 1.39 -21.02 -9.68
C ALA A 50 -0.09 -21.45 -9.73
N LYS A 51 -0.39 -22.59 -10.38
CA LYS A 51 -1.74 -23.15 -10.42
C LYS A 51 -2.27 -23.57 -9.05
N ILE A 52 -1.44 -24.20 -8.20
CA ILE A 52 -1.84 -24.60 -6.83
C ILE A 52 -2.20 -23.36 -5.99
N LEU A 53 -1.43 -22.29 -6.14
CA LEU A 53 -1.61 -21.04 -5.41
C LEU A 53 -2.55 -20.05 -6.09
N ASN A 54 -3.32 -20.49 -7.10
CA ASN A 54 -4.23 -19.65 -7.87
C ASN A 54 -3.63 -18.28 -8.29
N SER A 55 -2.39 -18.33 -8.78
CA SER A 55 -1.53 -17.16 -9.02
C SER A 55 -0.74 -17.34 -10.32
N THR A 56 0.03 -16.33 -10.74
CA THR A 56 0.88 -16.39 -11.92
C THR A 56 2.32 -16.80 -11.59
N VAL A 57 3.08 -17.22 -12.61
CA VAL A 57 4.52 -17.52 -12.42
C VAL A 57 5.29 -16.27 -12.02
N ASP A 58 4.94 -15.11 -12.57
CA ASP A 58 5.60 -13.84 -12.24
C ASP A 58 5.35 -13.44 -10.79
N GLU A 59 4.13 -13.63 -10.29
CA GLU A 59 3.78 -13.35 -8.90
C GLU A 59 4.55 -14.22 -7.90
N ILE A 60 4.62 -15.53 -8.11
CA ILE A 60 5.36 -16.42 -7.19
C ILE A 60 6.88 -16.16 -7.23
N LEU A 61 7.40 -15.62 -8.34
CA LEU A 61 8.80 -15.23 -8.48
C LEU A 61 9.07 -13.80 -7.98
N GLY A 62 8.02 -13.01 -7.74
CA GLY A 62 8.14 -11.61 -7.34
C GLY A 62 8.64 -10.70 -8.45
N ASN A 63 8.34 -11.05 -9.71
CA ASN A 63 8.59 -10.19 -10.85
C ASN A 63 7.57 -9.02 -10.86
N PRO A 64 7.97 -7.82 -11.30
CA PRO A 64 7.07 -6.69 -11.41
C PRO A 64 5.88 -7.02 -12.32
N ARG A 65 4.67 -6.64 -11.89
CA ARG A 65 3.49 -6.72 -12.74
C ARG A 65 3.49 -5.55 -13.72
N PRO A 66 3.10 -5.76 -14.98
CA PRO A 66 2.81 -4.63 -15.85
C PRO A 66 1.66 -3.82 -15.23
N PHE A 67 1.75 -2.50 -15.31
CA PHE A 67 0.73 -1.59 -14.84
C PHE A 67 0.37 -0.65 -15.98
N ASP A 68 -0.91 -0.59 -16.32
CA ASP A 68 -1.41 0.21 -17.42
C ASP A 68 -1.84 1.59 -16.91
N ASN A 69 -0.99 2.59 -17.13
CA ASN A 69 -1.31 3.97 -16.77
C ASN A 69 -2.34 4.62 -17.70
N LEU A 70 -2.60 4.06 -18.89
CA LEU A 70 -3.43 4.68 -19.92
C LEU A 70 -4.74 3.92 -20.20
N GLY A 71 -4.89 2.70 -19.68
CA GLY A 71 -6.05 1.85 -19.91
C GLY A 71 -6.20 1.42 -21.37
N ILE A 72 -5.08 1.21 -22.08
CA ILE A 72 -5.04 0.85 -23.51
C ILE A 72 -4.65 -0.61 -23.76
N HIS A 73 -4.23 -1.34 -22.71
CA HIS A 73 -3.75 -2.72 -22.78
C HIS A 73 -4.81 -3.70 -22.27
N ASP A 74 -5.62 -4.23 -23.18
CA ASP A 74 -6.71 -5.18 -22.87
C ASP A 74 -6.23 -6.47 -22.16
N GLU A 75 -4.94 -6.80 -22.28
CA GLU A 75 -4.33 -7.95 -21.61
C GLU A 75 -4.02 -7.73 -20.12
N ILE A 76 -3.99 -6.47 -19.65
CA ILE A 76 -3.72 -6.10 -18.26
C ILE A 76 -5.05 -6.09 -17.49
N SER A 77 -5.07 -6.70 -16.31
CA SER A 77 -6.30 -6.76 -15.51
C SER A 77 -6.66 -5.40 -14.91
N ASP A 78 -7.93 -5.22 -14.58
CA ASP A 78 -8.45 -4.02 -13.90
C ASP A 78 -7.72 -3.71 -12.57
N GLU A 79 -7.16 -4.72 -11.90
CA GLU A 79 -6.35 -4.54 -10.67
C GLU A 79 -5.03 -3.82 -10.93
N ASN A 80 -4.53 -3.88 -12.17
CA ASN A 80 -3.29 -3.26 -12.59
C ASN A 80 -3.52 -2.20 -13.68
N THR A 81 -4.74 -1.67 -13.79
CA THR A 81 -5.10 -0.64 -14.75
C THR A 81 -5.50 0.62 -14.00
N TYR A 82 -4.84 1.73 -14.31
CA TYR A 82 -5.16 3.02 -13.74
C TYR A 82 -6.50 3.53 -14.28
N PHE A 83 -7.40 3.92 -13.38
CA PHE A 83 -8.65 4.54 -13.79
C PHE A 83 -8.50 6.06 -13.93
N GLY A 84 -7.92 6.69 -12.91
CA GLY A 84 -8.02 8.12 -12.66
C GLY A 84 -8.14 8.39 -11.17
N GLU A 85 -8.87 9.45 -10.83
CA GLU A 85 -8.98 9.96 -9.49
C GLU A 85 -10.40 9.90 -8.99
N ILE A 86 -10.48 9.76 -7.67
CA ILE A 86 -11.70 9.97 -6.94
C ILE A 86 -11.53 11.02 -5.86
N ALA A 87 -12.46 11.96 -5.84
CA ALA A 87 -12.59 12.94 -4.80
C ALA A 87 -13.77 12.62 -3.87
N PHE A 88 -13.52 12.81 -2.57
CA PHE A 88 -14.57 12.80 -1.55
C PHE A 88 -14.64 14.18 -0.91
N HIS A 89 -15.85 14.70 -0.79
CA HIS A 89 -16.12 15.97 -0.15
C HIS A 89 -16.97 15.75 1.09
N PHE A 90 -16.77 16.62 2.08
CA PHE A 90 -17.38 16.51 3.39
C PHE A 90 -18.04 17.83 3.74
N ARG A 91 -19.04 17.78 4.62
CA ARG A 91 -19.78 18.98 5.05
C ARG A 91 -18.86 20.05 5.66
N SER A 92 -17.77 19.62 6.30
CA SER A 92 -16.73 20.51 6.81
C SER A 92 -15.36 19.86 6.64
N GLY A 93 -14.29 20.64 6.81
CA GLY A 93 -12.94 20.14 6.65
C GLY A 93 -12.46 20.10 5.19
N LYS A 94 -11.43 19.29 4.93
CA LYS A 94 -10.79 19.18 3.62
C LYS A 94 -11.33 17.97 2.87
N GLY A 95 -11.58 18.16 1.57
CA GLY A 95 -11.82 17.04 0.66
C GLY A 95 -10.58 16.19 0.44
N LEU A 96 -10.80 14.97 -0.02
CA LEU A 96 -9.77 13.99 -0.35
C LEU A 96 -9.69 13.79 -1.86
N LEU A 97 -8.52 13.34 -2.32
CA LEU A 97 -8.28 12.92 -3.69
C LEU A 97 -7.41 11.66 -3.65
N PHE A 98 -7.85 10.60 -4.33
CA PHE A 98 -7.16 9.32 -4.41
C PHE A 98 -6.95 8.92 -5.87
N PRO A 99 -5.71 8.60 -6.29
CA PRO A 99 -5.49 7.83 -7.51
C PRO A 99 -5.90 6.36 -7.26
N ILE A 100 -6.73 5.79 -8.13
CA ILE A 100 -7.28 4.44 -7.96
C ILE A 100 -7.19 3.62 -9.25
N THR A 101 -7.33 2.30 -9.12
CA THR A 101 -7.42 1.37 -10.25
C THR A 101 -8.85 1.24 -10.76
N GLU A 102 -9.03 0.66 -11.96
CA GLU A 102 -10.34 0.28 -12.50
C GLU A 102 -11.07 -0.73 -11.61
N ALA A 103 -10.33 -1.66 -11.02
CA ALA A 103 -10.91 -2.62 -10.07
C ALA A 103 -11.42 -1.92 -8.81
N GLU A 104 -10.66 -0.97 -8.26
CA GLU A 104 -11.09 -0.23 -7.08
C GLU A 104 -12.29 0.68 -7.38
N ARG A 105 -12.33 1.30 -8.56
CA ARG A 105 -13.53 2.03 -9.02
C ARG A 105 -14.77 1.14 -9.01
N SER A 106 -14.65 -0.07 -9.55
CA SER A 106 -15.76 -1.03 -9.62
C SER A 106 -16.20 -1.48 -8.23
N ARG A 107 -15.26 -1.80 -7.34
CA ARG A 107 -15.54 -2.10 -5.92
C ARG A 107 -16.24 -0.95 -5.22
N LEU A 108 -15.78 0.27 -5.46
CA LEU A 108 -16.32 1.44 -4.81
C LEU A 108 -17.74 1.76 -5.28
N HIS A 109 -18.03 1.62 -6.58
CA HIS A 109 -19.39 1.78 -7.09
C HIS A 109 -20.37 0.84 -6.37
N TYR A 110 -19.94 -0.38 -6.04
CA TYR A 110 -20.72 -1.29 -5.21
C TYR A 110 -20.81 -0.81 -3.75
N ARG A 111 -19.68 -0.47 -3.10
CA ARG A 111 -19.63 0.02 -1.70
C ARG A 111 -20.43 1.31 -1.47
N LEU A 112 -20.51 2.20 -2.44
CA LEU A 112 -21.32 3.42 -2.37
C LEU A 112 -22.83 3.11 -2.29
N ASN A 113 -23.26 1.99 -2.86
CA ASN A 113 -24.65 1.53 -2.85
C ASN A 113 -24.94 0.50 -1.75
N SER A 114 -23.92 0.01 -1.03
CA SER A 114 -24.09 -0.95 0.06
C SER A 114 -24.51 -0.28 1.37
N LYS A 115 -24.92 -1.11 2.34
CA LYS A 115 -25.10 -0.70 3.74
C LYS A 115 -23.74 -0.58 4.44
N GLY A 116 -23.75 -0.13 5.70
CA GLY A 116 -22.58 0.06 6.54
C GLY A 116 -22.20 1.53 6.73
N ASP A 117 -21.59 1.82 7.87
CA ASP A 117 -21.22 3.18 8.27
C ASP A 117 -19.96 3.70 7.59
N PHE A 118 -19.12 2.79 7.08
CA PHE A 118 -17.86 3.12 6.43
C PHE A 118 -17.81 2.64 4.97
N ILE A 119 -17.10 3.41 4.16
CA ILE A 119 -16.67 3.07 2.82
C ILE A 119 -15.15 2.96 2.87
N VAL A 120 -14.64 1.79 2.50
CA VAL A 120 -13.20 1.55 2.38
C VAL A 120 -12.76 1.85 0.94
N VAL A 121 -11.65 2.56 0.80
CA VAL A 121 -11.01 2.87 -0.49
C VAL A 121 -9.51 2.63 -0.36
N GLU A 122 -8.93 1.82 -1.24
CA GLU A 122 -7.48 1.67 -1.35
C GLU A 122 -6.95 2.53 -2.50
N SER A 123 -5.90 3.32 -2.24
CA SER A 123 -5.30 4.20 -3.24
C SER A 123 -3.95 3.68 -3.72
N LEU A 124 -3.58 4.05 -4.95
CA LEU A 124 -2.28 3.74 -5.55
C LEU A 124 -1.10 4.42 -4.85
N ASP A 125 -1.39 5.44 -4.02
CA ASP A 125 -0.40 6.18 -3.24
C ASP A 125 -0.39 5.77 -1.76
N ASN A 126 -0.62 4.48 -1.50
CA ASN A 126 -0.41 3.81 -0.20
C ASN A 126 -1.30 4.31 0.92
N ARG A 127 -2.59 4.50 0.64
CA ARG A 127 -3.61 4.76 1.65
C ARG A 127 -4.70 3.72 1.56
N ILE A 128 -5.10 3.18 2.70
CA ILE A 128 -6.43 2.62 2.87
C ILE A 128 -7.22 3.65 3.66
N ALA A 129 -8.28 4.19 3.07
CA ALA A 129 -9.14 5.18 3.68
C ALA A 129 -10.45 4.55 4.11
N PHE A 130 -10.77 4.67 5.39
CA PHE A 130 -12.06 4.36 5.98
C PHE A 130 -12.85 5.65 6.10
N ILE A 131 -13.82 5.84 5.21
CA ILE A 131 -14.58 7.08 5.05
C ILE A 131 -15.97 6.86 5.63
N ARG A 132 -16.37 7.69 6.59
CA ARG A 132 -17.69 7.56 7.21
C ARG A 132 -18.78 8.00 6.23
N ARG A 133 -19.69 7.11 5.85
CA ARG A 133 -20.74 7.37 4.87
C ARG A 133 -21.60 8.58 5.20
N ALA A 134 -21.96 8.76 6.48
CA ALA A 134 -22.82 9.84 6.92
C ALA A 134 -22.17 11.25 6.84
N SER A 135 -20.83 11.33 6.72
CA SER A 135 -20.11 12.60 6.60
C SER A 135 -19.95 13.06 5.14
N ILE A 136 -20.07 12.14 4.19
CA ILE A 136 -19.89 12.38 2.75
C ILE A 136 -20.96 13.36 2.27
N GLN A 137 -20.52 14.44 1.65
CA GLN A 137 -21.37 15.40 0.96
C GLN A 137 -21.62 14.95 -0.49
N ASP A 138 -20.54 14.62 -1.19
CA ASP A 138 -20.55 14.08 -2.54
C ASP A 138 -19.24 13.34 -2.83
N VAL A 139 -19.28 12.59 -3.94
CA VAL A 139 -18.16 11.78 -4.45
C VAL A 139 -18.06 12.05 -5.94
N TYR A 140 -16.87 12.41 -6.40
CA TYR A 140 -16.60 12.77 -7.79
C TYR A 140 -15.52 11.86 -8.36
N LEU A 141 -15.85 11.15 -9.45
CA LEU A 141 -14.94 10.26 -10.14
C LEU A 141 -14.56 10.88 -11.48
N SER A 142 -13.27 10.90 -11.78
CA SER A 142 -12.75 11.39 -13.05
C SER A 142 -11.68 10.45 -13.56
N SER A 143 -11.90 9.90 -14.74
CA SER A 143 -10.91 9.05 -15.38
C SER A 143 -9.71 9.88 -15.85
N GLU A 144 -8.59 9.21 -16.10
CA GLU A 144 -7.37 9.78 -16.67
C GLU A 144 -7.59 10.48 -18.02
N ALA A 145 -8.68 10.17 -18.72
CA ALA A 145 -9.09 10.89 -19.94
C ALA A 145 -9.44 12.38 -19.71
N PHE A 146 -9.54 12.86 -18.48
CA PHE A 146 -9.87 14.23 -18.14
C PHE A 146 -8.79 14.86 -17.25
N ASP A 147 -8.22 16.00 -17.68
CA ASP A 147 -7.20 16.78 -16.93
C ASP A 147 -7.75 17.51 -15.68
N THR A 148 -8.93 17.13 -15.17
CA THR A 148 -9.60 17.83 -14.07
C THR A 148 -10.34 16.88 -13.15
N PHE A 149 -10.10 17.01 -11.85
CA PHE A 149 -10.68 16.14 -10.81
C PHE A 149 -11.70 16.88 -9.94
N GLY A 150 -12.45 17.80 -10.56
CA GLY A 150 -13.30 18.78 -9.89
C GLY A 150 -12.67 20.18 -9.82
N PRO A 151 -13.41 21.22 -9.39
CA PRO A 151 -12.91 22.59 -9.29
C PRO A 151 -11.96 22.83 -8.10
N GLU A 152 -11.81 21.85 -7.21
CA GLU A 152 -11.01 21.97 -5.98
C GLU A 152 -9.50 21.85 -6.21
N LYS A 153 -8.73 22.22 -5.19
CA LYS A 153 -7.26 22.07 -5.17
C LYS A 153 -6.83 21.13 -4.07
N TYR A 154 -6.19 20.03 -4.47
CA TYR A 154 -5.68 19.01 -3.57
C TYR A 154 -4.16 19.16 -3.42
N LYS A 155 -3.69 19.28 -2.17
CA LYS A 155 -2.25 19.48 -1.85
C LYS A 155 -1.53 18.19 -1.44
N ASP A 156 -2.29 17.12 -1.21
CA ASP A 156 -1.82 15.84 -0.65
C ASP A 156 -1.60 14.75 -1.72
N TRP A 157 -1.70 15.13 -3.00
CA TRP A 157 -1.40 14.24 -4.12
C TRP A 157 0.12 14.07 -4.28
N LEU A 158 0.56 12.83 -4.48
CA LEU A 158 1.97 12.45 -4.58
C LEU A 158 2.45 12.18 -6.02
N GLY A 159 1.54 12.07 -6.99
CA GLY A 159 1.84 11.69 -8.39
C GLY A 159 1.27 10.31 -8.75
N LEU A 160 1.53 9.86 -9.99
CA LEU A 160 0.96 8.65 -10.61
C LEU A 160 1.88 7.42 -10.63
N ASP A 161 3.08 7.50 -10.06
CA ASP A 161 3.96 6.34 -10.01
C ASP A 161 3.42 5.35 -8.98
N ARG A 162 2.83 4.23 -9.43
CA ARG A 162 2.45 3.12 -8.55
C ARG A 162 3.70 2.59 -7.86
N ILE A 163 3.73 2.70 -6.53
CA ILE A 163 4.81 2.22 -5.68
C ILE A 163 4.35 0.91 -5.03
N GLU A 164 5.14 -0.16 -5.19
CA GLU A 164 4.84 -1.48 -4.61
C GLU A 164 5.07 -1.50 -3.08
N ASP A 165 4.40 -2.41 -2.37
CA ASP A 165 4.53 -2.56 -0.91
C ASP A 165 5.99 -2.79 -0.44
N GLU A 166 6.83 -3.43 -1.26
CA GLU A 166 8.26 -3.60 -0.94
C GLU A 166 9.05 -2.29 -1.04
N GLU A 167 8.65 -1.40 -1.94
CA GLU A 167 9.25 -0.08 -2.08
C GLU A 167 8.79 0.84 -0.95
N TRP A 168 7.53 0.76 -0.53
CA TRP A 168 7.06 1.44 0.69
C TRP A 168 7.76 0.98 1.96
N LEU A 169 8.04 -0.32 2.08
CA LEU A 169 8.85 -0.85 3.20
C LEU A 169 10.26 -0.24 3.24
N VAL A 170 10.86 0.01 2.06
CA VAL A 170 12.15 0.72 1.95
C VAL A 170 12.00 2.19 2.35
N ILE A 171 10.95 2.87 1.92
CA ILE A 171 10.66 4.27 2.26
C ILE A 171 10.47 4.42 3.79
N GLU A 172 9.69 3.54 4.40
CA GLU A 172 9.45 3.52 5.85
C GLU A 172 10.76 3.40 6.65
N ASN A 173 11.69 2.59 6.15
CA ASN A 173 12.94 2.26 6.84
C ASN A 173 14.15 2.96 6.20
N ILE A 174 13.95 4.08 5.51
CA ILE A 174 15.00 4.76 4.74
C ILE A 174 16.20 5.18 5.59
N GLU A 175 15.99 5.41 6.89
CA GLU A 175 17.03 5.76 7.87
C GLU A 175 17.78 4.53 8.42
N CYS A 176 17.21 3.32 8.30
CA CYS A 176 17.77 2.07 8.83
C CYS A 176 17.47 0.87 7.90
N LEU A 177 18.19 0.81 6.78
CA LEU A 177 17.97 -0.22 5.75
C LEU A 177 18.51 -1.61 6.11
N GLU A 178 19.24 -1.77 7.21
CA GLU A 178 19.82 -3.06 7.62
C GLU A 178 18.73 -4.11 7.84
N TYR A 179 17.67 -3.74 8.56
CA TYR A 179 16.52 -4.60 8.79
C TYR A 179 15.82 -5.03 7.49
N VAL A 180 15.64 -4.10 6.55
CA VAL A 180 14.93 -4.36 5.30
C VAL A 180 15.69 -5.33 4.40
N LYS A 181 17.02 -5.30 4.41
CA LYS A 181 17.86 -6.24 3.62
C LYS A 181 17.68 -7.70 4.03
N ASP A 182 17.29 -7.94 5.27
CA ASP A 182 16.98 -9.28 5.76
C ASP A 182 15.56 -9.73 5.35
N LEU A 183 14.63 -8.77 5.22
CA LEU A 183 13.25 -9.01 4.78
C LEU A 183 13.12 -9.21 3.27
N ILE A 184 13.78 -8.35 2.49
CA ILE A 184 13.81 -8.35 1.03
C ILE A 184 15.27 -8.30 0.54
N SER A 185 15.58 -8.96 -0.58
CA SER A 185 16.96 -9.12 -1.06
C SER A 185 17.71 -7.78 -1.21
N GLU A 186 19.00 -7.74 -0.88
CA GLU A 186 19.85 -6.54 -0.96
C GLU A 186 19.82 -5.85 -2.34
N GLU A 187 19.76 -6.64 -3.42
CA GLU A 187 19.64 -6.12 -4.79
C GLU A 187 18.36 -5.30 -5.00
N LYS A 188 17.21 -5.80 -4.51
CA LYS A 188 15.93 -5.07 -4.55
C LYS A 188 16.01 -3.77 -3.76
N VAL A 189 16.55 -3.81 -2.53
CA VAL A 189 16.73 -2.61 -1.70
C VAL A 189 17.54 -1.56 -2.45
N LYS A 190 18.67 -1.94 -3.07
CA LYS A 190 19.50 -1.02 -3.86
C LYS A 190 18.72 -0.42 -5.03
N ASN A 191 17.91 -1.22 -5.73
CA ASN A 191 17.12 -0.74 -6.86
C ASN A 191 16.03 0.25 -6.43
N TYR A 192 15.33 -0.01 -5.32
CA TYR A 192 14.32 0.92 -4.78
C TYR A 192 14.96 2.21 -4.26
N VAL A 193 16.06 2.13 -3.52
CA VAL A 193 16.77 3.31 -3.01
C VAL A 193 17.18 4.26 -4.14
N LYS A 194 17.65 3.73 -5.28
CA LYS A 194 17.99 4.53 -6.47
C LYS A 194 16.80 5.25 -7.11
N LYS A 195 15.59 4.70 -6.98
CA LYS A 195 14.36 5.36 -7.47
C LYS A 195 13.90 6.49 -6.53
N ILE A 196 14.12 6.30 -5.23
CA ILE A 196 13.59 7.18 -4.17
C ILE A 196 14.55 8.34 -3.87
N LEU A 197 15.85 8.06 -3.77
CA LEU A 197 16.86 9.04 -3.35
C LEU A 197 17.58 9.62 -4.56
N LEU A 198 17.59 10.94 -4.65
CA LEU A 198 18.47 11.66 -5.56
C LEU A 198 19.83 11.89 -4.88
N THR A 199 20.85 11.15 -5.30
CA THR A 199 22.21 11.32 -4.78
C THR A 199 22.89 12.57 -5.35
N GLU A 200 23.98 13.02 -4.71
CA GLU A 200 24.75 14.15 -5.25
C GLU A 200 25.37 13.81 -6.61
N GLU A 201 25.86 12.58 -6.77
CA GLU A 201 26.47 12.08 -8.01
C GLU A 201 25.46 12.02 -9.16
N GLU A 202 24.23 11.57 -8.91
CA GLU A 202 23.15 11.58 -9.93
C GLU A 202 22.74 13.01 -10.27
N LEU A 203 22.65 13.90 -9.29
CA LEU A 203 22.36 15.31 -9.55
C LEU A 203 23.48 15.97 -10.36
N ASP A 204 24.75 15.66 -10.07
CA ASP A 204 25.89 16.11 -10.86
C ASP A 204 25.80 15.61 -12.30
N ALA A 205 25.50 14.33 -12.50
CA ALA A 205 25.31 13.75 -13.82
C ALA A 205 24.16 14.42 -14.60
N LEU A 206 23.03 14.70 -13.94
CA LEU A 206 21.89 15.40 -14.56
C LEU A 206 22.22 16.84 -14.96
N ILE A 207 23.12 17.51 -14.21
CA ILE A 207 23.60 18.86 -14.55
C ILE A 207 24.58 18.79 -15.72
N GLU A 208 25.50 17.82 -15.72
CA GLU A 208 26.45 17.61 -16.82
C GLU A 208 25.74 17.25 -18.14
N GLN A 209 24.61 16.53 -18.06
CA GLN A 209 23.77 16.15 -19.20
C GLN A 209 22.80 17.26 -19.64
N ASP A 210 22.85 18.45 -19.03
CA ASP A 210 21.97 19.60 -19.29
C ASP A 210 20.47 19.30 -19.08
N HIS A 211 20.14 18.26 -18.29
CA HIS A 211 18.78 17.97 -17.85
C HIS A 211 18.33 18.89 -16.70
N ILE A 212 19.28 19.38 -15.91
CA ILE A 212 19.05 20.32 -14.80
C ILE A 212 20.03 21.47 -14.92
N LYS A 213 19.54 22.71 -14.85
CA LYS A 213 20.41 23.88 -14.83
C LYS A 213 21.21 23.91 -13.53
N LYS A 214 22.50 24.25 -13.62
CA LYS A 214 23.39 24.37 -12.45
C LYS A 214 22.84 25.32 -11.36
N GLU A 215 22.18 26.39 -11.76
CA GLU A 215 21.53 27.36 -10.86
C GLU A 215 20.35 26.80 -10.06
N ASP A 216 19.70 25.75 -10.57
CA ASP A 216 18.55 25.09 -9.92
C ASP A 216 18.95 23.99 -8.93
N ARG A 217 20.25 23.66 -8.80
CA ARG A 217 20.75 22.56 -7.95
C ARG A 217 20.16 22.56 -6.55
N GLU A 218 20.22 23.70 -5.86
CA GLU A 218 19.72 23.84 -4.48
C GLU A 218 18.20 23.80 -4.39
N LYS A 219 17.49 24.18 -5.45
CA LYS A 219 16.04 24.03 -5.52
C LYS A 219 15.66 22.57 -5.67
N VAL A 220 16.28 21.86 -6.61
CA VAL A 220 16.06 20.41 -6.83
C VAL A 220 16.33 19.61 -5.57
N LYS A 221 17.46 19.84 -4.88
CA LYS A 221 17.76 19.17 -3.61
C LYS A 221 16.66 19.41 -2.55
N ARG A 222 16.19 20.64 -2.42
CA ARG A 222 15.11 20.99 -1.46
C ARG A 222 13.79 20.33 -1.83
N ASP A 223 13.44 20.32 -3.12
CA ASP A 223 12.20 19.72 -3.60
C ASP A 223 12.23 18.18 -3.44
N ALA A 224 13.35 17.53 -3.75
CA ALA A 224 13.57 16.10 -3.51
C ALA A 224 13.48 15.74 -2.01
N SER A 225 14.14 16.51 -1.14
CA SER A 225 14.05 16.31 0.32
C SER A 225 12.61 16.49 0.83
N LYS A 226 11.88 17.46 0.29
CA LYS A 226 10.47 17.69 0.64
C LYS A 226 9.58 16.53 0.17
N GLN A 227 9.83 15.99 -1.01
CA GLN A 227 9.09 14.83 -1.53
C GLN A 227 9.37 13.58 -0.68
N LEU A 228 10.64 13.33 -0.34
CA LEU A 228 11.00 12.21 0.54
C LEU A 228 10.28 12.29 1.90
N LYS A 229 10.20 13.49 2.50
CA LYS A 229 9.46 13.69 3.76
C LYS A 229 7.97 13.36 3.61
N LYS A 230 7.35 13.69 2.47
CA LYS A 230 5.95 13.34 2.22
C LYS A 230 5.75 11.83 2.06
N LEU A 231 6.64 11.17 1.31
CA LEU A 231 6.62 9.72 1.14
C LEU A 231 6.81 9.01 2.48
N TYR A 232 7.77 9.47 3.29
CA TYR A 232 8.02 8.94 4.63
C TYR A 232 6.79 9.09 5.53
N ALA A 233 6.17 10.27 5.57
CA ALA A 233 4.94 10.50 6.33
C ALA A 233 3.80 9.59 5.82
N ARG A 234 3.67 9.40 4.50
CA ARG A 234 2.69 8.50 3.91
C ARG A 234 2.90 7.03 4.30
N ALA A 235 4.15 6.62 4.47
CA ALA A 235 4.51 5.27 4.86
C ALA A 235 4.31 5.00 6.37
N THR A 236 4.38 6.04 7.21
CA THR A 236 4.49 5.87 8.67
C THR A 236 3.32 6.43 9.46
N GLU A 237 2.60 7.43 8.95
CA GLU A 237 1.55 8.14 9.69
C GLU A 237 0.15 7.61 9.38
N ILE A 238 -0.64 7.42 10.43
CA ILE A 238 -2.10 7.38 10.36
C ILE A 238 -2.61 8.81 10.42
N GLN A 239 -3.57 9.18 9.57
CA GLN A 239 -4.19 10.52 9.59
C GLN A 239 -5.71 10.41 9.59
N TRP A 240 -6.37 11.26 10.37
CA TRP A 240 -7.83 11.32 10.40
C TRP A 240 -8.34 12.75 10.51
N GLN A 241 -9.56 12.95 10.03
CA GLN A 241 -10.31 14.20 10.13
C GLN A 241 -11.60 13.96 10.89
N PHE A 242 -11.91 14.84 11.82
CA PHE A 242 -13.20 14.88 12.50
C PHE A 242 -14.20 15.73 11.73
N THR A 243 -15.49 15.51 11.97
CA THR A 243 -16.63 16.24 11.38
C THR A 243 -16.60 17.76 11.56
N ASN A 244 -15.76 18.27 12.45
CA ASN A 244 -15.49 19.70 12.67
C ASN A 244 -14.30 20.25 11.86
N GLY A 245 -13.73 19.44 10.97
CA GLY A 245 -12.59 19.77 10.11
C GLY A 245 -11.21 19.74 10.79
N LYS A 246 -11.14 19.43 12.09
CA LYS A 246 -9.84 19.24 12.76
C LYS A 246 -9.23 17.93 12.31
N MET A 247 -7.94 17.96 12.02
CA MET A 247 -7.17 16.78 11.64
C MET A 247 -6.15 16.43 12.70
N ARG A 248 -5.82 15.13 12.79
CA ARG A 248 -4.70 14.62 13.58
C ARG A 248 -3.90 13.64 12.73
N ARG A 249 -2.64 13.48 13.11
CA ARG A 249 -1.68 12.55 12.50
C ARG A 249 -0.86 11.94 13.61
N GLU A 250 -0.61 10.65 13.56
CA GLU A 250 0.24 9.95 14.52
C GLU A 250 1.00 8.83 13.80
N PRO A 251 2.28 8.62 14.14
CA PRO A 251 3.03 7.51 13.58
C PRO A 251 2.50 6.16 14.09
N MET A 252 2.58 5.14 13.24
CA MET A 252 2.26 3.76 13.59
C MET A 252 3.37 2.84 13.09
N PHE A 253 4.01 2.13 14.02
CA PHE A 253 5.17 1.30 13.71
C PHE A 253 4.86 -0.21 13.71
N GLU A 254 3.79 -0.65 14.37
CA GLU A 254 3.45 -2.08 14.50
C GLU A 254 2.39 -2.51 13.48
N ASP A 255 2.80 -3.19 12.41
CA ASP A 255 1.95 -3.60 11.28
C ASP A 255 0.76 -4.47 11.71
N ARG A 256 1.00 -5.49 12.52
CA ARG A 256 -0.06 -6.36 13.04
C ARG A 256 -1.09 -5.61 13.87
N LYS A 257 -0.66 -4.75 14.79
CA LYS A 257 -1.60 -3.97 15.63
C LYS A 257 -2.40 -2.98 14.78
N LEU A 258 -1.81 -2.45 13.71
CA LEU A 258 -2.53 -1.64 12.74
C LEU A 258 -3.61 -2.49 12.04
N TYR A 259 -3.27 -3.69 11.55
CA TYR A 259 -4.24 -4.57 10.94
C TYR A 259 -5.38 -4.93 11.90
N GLU A 260 -5.07 -5.38 13.12
CA GLU A 260 -6.06 -5.73 14.15
C GLU A 260 -7.01 -4.56 14.48
N ALA A 261 -6.51 -3.32 14.50
CA ALA A 261 -7.33 -2.15 14.82
C ALA A 261 -8.34 -1.77 13.72
N PHE A 262 -8.12 -2.21 12.48
CA PHE A 262 -8.90 -1.76 11.31
C PHE A 262 -9.54 -2.90 10.50
N SER A 263 -9.13 -4.15 10.67
CA SER A 263 -9.61 -5.29 9.87
C SER A 263 -11.12 -5.49 9.98
N CYS A 264 -11.72 -5.28 11.16
CA CYS A 264 -13.18 -5.36 11.32
C CYS A 264 -13.92 -4.32 10.46
N LEU A 265 -13.38 -3.10 10.32
CA LEU A 265 -13.99 -2.06 9.48
C LEU A 265 -13.95 -2.40 7.98
N GLU A 266 -13.07 -3.31 7.56
CA GLU A 266 -13.00 -3.82 6.20
C GLU A 266 -13.88 -5.06 5.99
N ILE A 267 -13.82 -6.01 6.92
CA ILE A 267 -14.42 -7.35 6.79
C ILE A 267 -15.90 -7.36 7.20
N ASP A 268 -16.22 -6.73 8.33
CA ASP A 268 -17.58 -6.69 8.88
C ASP A 268 -17.89 -5.29 9.46
N PRO A 269 -18.19 -4.31 8.59
CA PRO A 269 -18.44 -2.95 9.02
C PRO A 269 -19.72 -2.80 9.87
N GLU A 270 -20.62 -3.79 9.87
CA GLU A 270 -21.85 -3.76 10.67
C GLU A 270 -21.58 -4.09 12.15
N ASP A 271 -20.57 -4.92 12.42
CA ASP A 271 -20.14 -5.33 13.76
C ASP A 271 -18.89 -4.58 14.26
N ALA A 272 -18.44 -3.54 13.54
CA ALA A 272 -17.26 -2.77 13.93
C ALA A 272 -17.50 -1.94 15.21
N ASP A 273 -16.47 -1.86 16.07
CA ASP A 273 -16.53 -1.11 17.32
C ASP A 273 -16.82 0.39 17.10
N GLU A 274 -17.60 0.98 18.00
CA GLU A 274 -17.87 2.43 18.02
C GLU A 274 -16.60 3.26 18.31
N ILE A 275 -15.56 2.63 18.86
CA ILE A 275 -14.31 3.26 19.24
C ILE A 275 -13.14 2.47 18.65
N ILE A 276 -12.37 3.11 17.77
CA ILE A 276 -11.10 2.57 17.29
C ILE A 276 -10.04 2.79 18.38
N TYR A 277 -9.32 1.73 18.72
CA TYR A 277 -8.19 1.74 19.63
C TYR A 277 -6.86 1.71 18.87
N LEU A 278 -6.01 2.72 19.06
CA LEU A 278 -4.66 2.77 18.47
C LEU A 278 -3.57 2.73 19.55
N PRO A 279 -2.75 1.66 19.58
CA PRO A 279 -1.58 1.56 20.45
C PRO A 279 -0.34 2.14 19.74
N THR A 280 -0.18 3.46 19.72
CA THR A 280 0.84 4.13 18.89
C THR A 280 2.26 4.10 19.46
N GLU A 281 2.45 4.10 20.79
CA GLU A 281 3.78 4.07 21.45
C GLU A 281 3.77 3.20 22.73
N GLY A 282 3.38 1.93 22.62
CA GLY A 282 3.33 1.02 23.76
C GLY A 282 2.46 1.55 24.91
N TYR A 283 3.03 1.64 26.13
CA TYR A 283 2.33 2.21 27.30
C TYR A 283 2.26 3.75 27.30
N HIS A 284 3.10 4.43 26.50
CA HIS A 284 3.30 5.88 26.62
C HIS A 284 2.25 6.69 25.88
N ARG A 285 1.63 6.13 24.85
CA ARG A 285 0.59 6.79 24.07
C ARG A 285 -0.46 5.80 23.61
N THR A 286 -1.71 6.14 23.91
CA THR A 286 -2.89 5.38 23.52
C THR A 286 -3.97 6.32 23.06
N ILE A 287 -4.64 5.97 21.96
CA ILE A 287 -5.63 6.82 21.32
C ILE A 287 -6.92 6.02 21.16
N PHE A 288 -8.02 6.62 21.58
CA PHE A 288 -9.37 6.13 21.37
C PHE A 288 -10.08 7.11 20.45
N ILE A 289 -10.60 6.63 19.33
CA ILE A 289 -11.23 7.45 18.29
C ILE A 289 -12.68 7.03 18.17
N ASN A 290 -13.60 7.93 18.52
CA ASN A 290 -15.03 7.72 18.28
C ASN A 290 -15.31 7.78 16.77
N THR A 291 -15.77 6.68 16.20
CA THR A 291 -16.00 6.52 14.76
C THR A 291 -17.12 7.42 14.24
N SER A 292 -18.13 7.72 15.08
CA SER A 292 -19.26 8.59 14.71
C SER A 292 -18.87 10.06 14.50
N GLU A 293 -17.72 10.47 15.00
CA GLU A 293 -17.20 11.84 14.89
C GLU A 293 -16.17 12.00 13.76
N LEU A 294 -15.88 10.93 13.02
CA LEU A 294 -14.97 10.96 11.88
C LEU A 294 -15.66 11.43 10.62
N ASP A 295 -14.93 12.21 9.82
CA ASP A 295 -15.16 12.27 8.38
C ASP A 295 -14.51 11.05 7.73
N TYR A 296 -13.24 10.81 8.06
CA TYR A 296 -12.44 9.69 7.58
C TYR A 296 -11.22 9.44 8.47
N ILE A 297 -10.63 8.26 8.32
CA ILE A 297 -9.29 7.90 8.79
C ILE A 297 -8.59 7.14 7.67
N PHE A 298 -7.32 7.42 7.41
CA PHE A 298 -6.51 6.61 6.51
C PHE A 298 -5.24 6.11 7.18
N ILE A 299 -4.84 4.93 6.74
CA ILE A 299 -3.68 4.18 7.22
C ILE A 299 -2.75 3.83 6.05
N PRO A 300 -1.44 3.61 6.29
CA PRO A 300 -0.53 3.15 5.25
C PRO A 300 -0.93 1.74 4.76
N ALA A 301 -1.19 1.60 3.46
CA ALA A 301 -1.70 0.36 2.86
C ALA A 301 -0.72 -0.82 3.01
N HIS A 302 0.56 -0.62 2.68
CA HIS A 302 1.58 -1.66 2.81
C HIS A 302 1.69 -2.20 4.24
N LYS A 303 1.61 -1.35 5.27
CA LYS A 303 1.62 -1.76 6.69
C LYS A 303 0.42 -2.62 7.02
N PHE A 304 -0.77 -2.22 6.57
CA PHE A 304 -1.98 -3.01 6.76
C PHE A 304 -1.89 -4.37 6.06
N ASN A 305 -1.36 -4.40 4.84
CA ASN A 305 -1.13 -5.63 4.08
C ASN A 305 -0.10 -6.55 4.76
N TYR A 306 1.00 -6.02 5.30
CA TYR A 306 1.97 -6.80 6.05
C TYR A 306 1.39 -7.30 7.37
N GLY A 307 0.64 -6.47 8.10
CA GLY A 307 -0.06 -6.88 9.32
C GLY A 307 -1.06 -8.00 9.07
N ARG A 308 -1.80 -7.94 7.95
CA ARG A 308 -2.68 -9.03 7.49
C ARG A 308 -1.89 -10.33 7.29
N LEU A 309 -0.76 -10.26 6.60
CA LEU A 309 0.08 -11.45 6.37
C LEU A 309 0.64 -12.04 7.67
N GLU A 310 1.03 -11.20 8.63
CA GLU A 310 1.48 -11.65 9.95
C GLU A 310 0.35 -12.37 10.72
N SER A 311 -0.86 -11.82 10.70
CA SER A 311 -2.03 -12.45 11.31
C SER A 311 -2.38 -13.79 10.64
N LEU A 312 -2.38 -13.86 9.31
CA LEU A 312 -2.65 -15.09 8.58
C LEU A 312 -1.61 -16.20 8.85
N GLU A 313 -0.33 -15.83 8.97
CA GLU A 313 0.72 -16.78 9.32
C GLU A 313 0.50 -17.38 10.71
N GLU A 314 0.15 -16.57 11.70
CA GLU A 314 -0.16 -17.05 13.04
C GLU A 314 -1.41 -17.94 13.08
N GLU A 315 -2.49 -17.57 12.37
CA GLU A 315 -3.71 -18.37 12.26
C GLU A 315 -3.45 -19.77 11.66
N LEU A 316 -2.50 -19.85 10.73
CA LEU A 316 -2.05 -21.10 10.13
C LEU A 316 -1.05 -21.87 11.00
N GLY A 317 -0.54 -21.26 12.07
CA GLY A 317 0.41 -21.84 13.02
C GLY A 317 1.84 -21.97 12.47
N GLU A 318 2.29 -21.03 11.64
CA GLU A 318 3.59 -21.08 10.94
C GLU A 318 4.63 -20.03 11.34
#